data_AF-A0A933NKP5-F1
#
_entry.id   AF-A0A933NKP5-F1
#
_cell.length_a   1.000
_cell.length_b   1.000
_cell.length_c   1.000
_cell.angle_alpha   90.00
_cell.angle_beta   90.00
_cell.angle_gamma   90.00
#
_symmetry.space_group_name_H-M   'P 1'
#
loop_
_entity.id
_entity.type
_entity.pdbx_description
1 polymer ?
#
loop_
_entity_poly.entity_id
_entity_poly.type
_entity_poly.pdbx_seq_one_letter_code
_entity_poly.pdbx_strand_id
1 'polypeptide(L)'
;MKSRDDDRMAEAASGTCRRSRRAGGWPIARRRVRSAFALAIIVGVLVIVLFIAFVIHSLSRAELRLTTGFVDHQMAFQLAEAGLEQALFALKSDLATNRGLLAAIEGETPTEIDFGRGVTHELESLVESPSLGDVFLWARYDPEQGNAPNIGDYRVGRLTVRSQGVYTNAQGYQARRQVKMVTKVTGINLGIVAPDHGLFVRDPLPVEYRVPSLAFDVRDFSVMGGNAYLENGLHAELTEYLMNREFRPMKQVGFFDLGYDTFNFFSIFNGGVNLTHSRQVEYKANGITRKYYKFQGLRSIFSGRGAYRAVEEDYVPEVRARPQGYDNRDINLFKPEEYRKVSNLVLNPQSNLEPDGDPDDNRYFVDVFFRGPGNSRNTIYRNVLPLYGWGDWRKVPARWSTNPTRRQDITNAIHLDGVTYVHGDVFLEGWYEGIGTLVVQGNVYVGGDVLGLPPAVTGYPSLANLVVLEDPAREPFGGADRFNKTTGRVIFKPHHDMDFDRRRLQFLRELTPNLDMAIYAQNGLDEDKTSILDQFVNMEIEFNLTGEMFDFQRLPHDLVIYGTDPKDILRGIAGHRGQTVFYNPQISSEILSWEEET
;
A
#
# COMPACT_ATOMS: atom_id res chain seq x y z
N MET A 1 10.06 -77.87 34.29
CA MET A 1 11.23 -77.56 35.15
C MET A 1 10.72 -77.34 36.57
N LYS A 2 11.16 -78.24 37.46
CA LYS A 2 11.27 -78.19 38.93
C LYS A 2 10.16 -77.48 39.74
N SER A 3 9.30 -78.18 40.48
CA SER A 3 9.50 -79.10 41.63
C SER A 3 9.08 -78.38 42.93
N ARG A 4 8.02 -78.87 43.58
CA ARG A 4 8.06 -79.59 44.89
C ARG A 4 7.68 -78.64 46.03
N ASP A 5 7.06 -79.04 47.12
CA ASP A 5 6.46 -80.29 47.60
C ASP A 5 5.68 -79.88 48.88
N ASP A 6 4.52 -80.52 49.10
CA ASP A 6 4.09 -81.23 50.32
C ASP A 6 4.03 -80.45 51.68
N ASP A 7 3.20 -80.75 52.69
CA ASP A 7 2.45 -81.96 52.99
C ASP A 7 1.64 -81.82 54.32
N ARG A 8 0.72 -82.78 54.55
CA ARG A 8 0.17 -83.31 55.83
C ARG A 8 -0.99 -82.62 56.54
N MET A 9 -1.93 -83.29 57.22
CA MET A 9 -2.46 -84.69 57.33
C MET A 9 -3.71 -84.62 58.24
N ALA A 10 -4.83 -85.26 57.86
CA ALA A 10 -5.42 -86.50 58.41
C ALA A 10 -5.88 -86.45 59.89
N GLU A 11 -7.19 -86.59 60.16
CA GLU A 11 -7.87 -87.76 60.80
C GLU A 11 -7.75 -87.75 62.35
N ALA A 12 -8.62 -88.29 63.20
CA ALA A 12 -9.97 -88.88 63.15
C ALA A 12 -10.39 -89.13 64.62
N ALA A 13 -11.67 -89.51 64.78
CA ALA A 13 -12.15 -90.51 65.73
C ALA A 13 -12.62 -90.15 67.16
N SER A 14 -13.84 -90.65 67.41
CA SER A 14 -14.38 -91.19 68.67
C SER A 14 -14.83 -90.17 69.73
N GLY A 15 -15.95 -90.34 70.43
CA GLY A 15 -16.91 -91.43 70.50
C GLY A 15 -17.92 -91.17 71.64
N THR A 16 -19.00 -91.95 71.63
CA THR A 16 -19.82 -92.36 72.78
C THR A 16 -20.76 -91.37 73.49
N CYS A 17 -22.02 -91.47 73.06
CA CYS A 17 -23.28 -91.57 73.82
C CYS A 17 -23.21 -91.86 75.36
N ARG A 18 -23.87 -91.02 76.18
CA ARG A 18 -24.83 -91.48 77.23
C ARG A 18 -25.72 -90.36 77.78
N ARG A 19 -27.00 -90.74 77.98
CA ARG A 19 -28.16 -89.98 78.50
C ARG A 19 -28.02 -89.51 79.96
N SER A 20 -28.63 -88.35 80.30
CA SER A 20 -29.71 -88.27 81.31
C SER A 20 -30.46 -86.92 81.29
N ARG A 21 -31.80 -87.03 81.43
CA ARG A 21 -32.84 -86.02 81.73
C ARG A 21 -32.42 -85.03 82.85
N ARG A 22 -32.93 -83.81 83.03
CA ARG A 22 -34.29 -83.25 82.84
C ARG A 22 -34.24 -81.72 83.08
N ALA A 23 -35.29 -81.04 82.62
CA ALA A 23 -35.89 -79.78 83.12
C ALA A 23 -35.46 -78.43 82.51
N GLY A 24 -36.43 -77.80 81.83
CA GLY A 24 -36.77 -76.39 82.07
C GLY A 24 -36.34 -75.37 81.01
N GLY A 25 -37.32 -74.79 80.30
CA GLY A 25 -37.25 -73.40 79.84
C GLY A 25 -37.11 -73.16 78.33
N TRP A 26 -38.20 -72.74 77.70
CA TRP A 26 -38.23 -71.96 76.45
C TRP A 26 -37.42 -70.64 76.60
N PRO A 27 -36.83 -70.05 75.53
CA PRO A 27 -37.64 -69.31 74.55
C PRO A 27 -37.21 -69.44 73.08
N ILE A 28 -38.21 -69.74 72.26
CA ILE A 28 -38.27 -69.44 70.83
C ILE A 28 -38.36 -67.91 70.67
N ALA A 29 -37.23 -67.20 70.72
CA ALA A 29 -37.22 -65.75 70.51
C ALA A 29 -35.92 -65.17 69.91
N ARG A 30 -34.99 -66.01 69.42
CA ARG A 30 -33.67 -65.52 68.93
C ARG A 30 -33.41 -65.64 67.42
N ARG A 31 -34.32 -66.24 66.63
CA ARG A 31 -34.13 -66.38 65.16
C ARG A 31 -34.71 -65.22 64.30
N ARG A 32 -35.71 -64.47 64.77
CA ARG A 32 -36.29 -63.32 64.00
C ARG A 32 -35.46 -62.03 64.08
N VAL A 33 -34.60 -61.88 65.08
CA VAL A 33 -33.80 -60.64 65.29
C VAL A 33 -32.58 -60.58 64.36
N ARG A 34 -31.98 -61.73 64.01
CA ARG A 34 -30.80 -61.77 63.11
C ARG A 34 -31.13 -61.48 61.64
N SER A 35 -32.30 -61.91 61.16
CA SER A 35 -32.78 -61.61 59.80
C SER A 35 -33.22 -60.15 59.64
N ALA A 36 -33.80 -59.55 60.68
CA ALA A 36 -34.17 -58.13 60.68
C ALA A 36 -32.95 -57.21 60.68
N PHE A 37 -31.87 -57.58 61.40
CA PHE A 37 -30.63 -56.82 61.44
C PHE A 37 -29.86 -56.87 60.10
N ALA A 38 -29.81 -58.03 59.46
CA ALA A 38 -29.22 -58.17 58.12
C ALA A 38 -30.00 -57.38 57.06
N LEU A 39 -31.34 -57.39 57.12
CA LEU A 39 -32.19 -56.59 56.24
C LEU A 39 -31.98 -55.08 56.46
N ALA A 40 -31.86 -54.63 57.72
CA ALA A 40 -31.58 -53.23 58.04
C ALA A 40 -30.21 -52.76 57.52
N ILE A 41 -29.18 -53.61 57.57
CA ILE A 41 -27.87 -53.33 56.97
C ILE A 41 -28.00 -53.23 55.44
N ILE A 42 -28.70 -54.17 54.79
CA ILE A 42 -28.89 -54.14 53.34
C ILE A 42 -29.65 -52.88 52.91
N VAL A 43 -30.72 -52.52 53.61
CA VAL A 43 -31.48 -51.28 53.35
C VAL A 43 -30.61 -50.04 53.61
N GLY A 44 -29.80 -50.04 54.67
CA GLY A 44 -28.86 -48.95 54.96
C GLY A 44 -27.81 -48.78 53.86
N VAL A 45 -27.22 -49.88 53.38
CA VAL A 45 -26.28 -49.86 52.25
C VAL A 45 -26.97 -49.39 50.98
N LEU A 46 -28.21 -49.81 50.72
CA LEU A 46 -28.97 -49.38 49.55
C LEU A 46 -29.26 -47.87 49.58
N VAL A 47 -29.62 -47.32 50.75
CA VAL A 47 -29.80 -45.88 50.95
C VAL A 47 -28.50 -45.12 50.72
N ILE A 48 -27.37 -45.63 51.20
CA ILE A 48 -26.05 -45.02 50.97
C ILE A 48 -25.69 -45.04 49.48
N VAL A 49 -25.90 -46.16 48.78
CA VAL A 49 -25.63 -46.26 47.33
C VAL A 49 -26.52 -45.31 46.54
N LEU A 50 -27.80 -45.20 46.88
CA LEU A 50 -28.72 -44.24 46.25
C LEU A 50 -28.33 -42.79 46.54
N PHE A 51 -27.87 -42.49 47.75
CA PHE A 51 -27.38 -41.16 48.10
C PHE A 51 -26.11 -40.81 47.31
N ILE A 52 -25.16 -41.73 47.19
CA ILE A 52 -23.94 -41.54 46.37
C ILE A 52 -24.30 -41.34 44.90
N ALA A 53 -25.20 -42.16 44.34
CA ALA A 53 -25.66 -42.02 42.97
C ALA A 53 -26.35 -40.65 42.72
N PHE A 54 -27.16 -40.18 43.68
CA PHE A 54 -27.79 -38.87 43.62
C PHE A 54 -26.76 -37.72 43.64
N VAL A 55 -25.72 -37.83 44.49
CA VAL A 55 -24.63 -36.83 44.56
C VAL A 55 -23.83 -36.80 43.26
N ILE A 56 -23.42 -37.96 42.73
CA ILE A 56 -22.69 -38.04 41.45
C ILE A 56 -23.53 -37.47 40.30
N HIS A 57 -24.81 -37.81 40.23
CA HIS A 57 -25.72 -37.26 39.21
C HIS A 57 -25.87 -35.74 39.32
N SER A 58 -25.94 -35.22 40.55
CA SER A 58 -26.05 -33.77 40.80
C SER A 58 -24.76 -33.03 40.44
N LEU A 59 -23.59 -33.60 40.78
CA LEU A 59 -22.28 -33.05 40.42
C LEU A 59 -22.06 -33.08 38.90
N SER A 60 -22.34 -34.22 38.26
CA SER A 60 -22.26 -34.35 36.80
C SER A 60 -23.15 -33.33 36.09
N ARG A 61 -24.39 -33.11 36.56
CA ARG A 61 -25.26 -32.06 36.02
C ARG A 61 -24.73 -30.65 36.25
N ALA A 62 -24.10 -30.38 37.39
CA ALA A 62 -23.52 -29.07 37.68
C ALA A 62 -22.31 -28.80 36.78
N GLU A 63 -21.43 -29.79 36.63
CA GLU A 63 -20.24 -29.72 35.77
C GLU A 63 -20.64 -29.57 34.30
N LEU A 64 -21.61 -30.36 33.82
CA LEU A 64 -22.10 -30.25 32.44
C LEU A 64 -22.68 -28.87 32.15
N ARG A 65 -23.39 -28.25 33.12
CA ARG A 65 -23.88 -26.87 32.99
C ARG A 65 -22.76 -25.83 32.93
N LEU A 66 -21.70 -26.01 33.72
CA LEU A 66 -20.53 -25.13 33.70
C LEU A 66 -19.76 -25.28 32.37
N THR A 67 -19.59 -26.50 31.87
CA THR A 67 -18.93 -26.75 30.59
C THR A 67 -19.74 -26.22 29.41
N THR A 68 -21.06 -26.43 29.38
CA THR A 68 -21.90 -25.85 28.32
C THR A 68 -21.91 -24.34 28.37
N GLY A 69 -22.02 -23.75 29.57
CA GLY A 69 -21.93 -22.29 29.73
C GLY A 69 -20.58 -21.74 29.26
N PHE A 70 -19.47 -22.42 29.57
CA PHE A 70 -18.15 -22.05 29.08
C PHE A 70 -18.07 -22.08 27.55
N VAL A 71 -18.57 -23.14 26.90
CA VAL A 71 -18.60 -23.24 25.43
C VAL A 71 -19.46 -22.13 24.82
N ASP A 72 -20.66 -21.89 25.36
CA ASP A 72 -21.56 -20.86 24.87
C ASP A 72 -20.92 -19.45 24.99
N HIS A 73 -20.22 -19.16 26.09
CA HIS A 73 -19.46 -17.92 26.25
C HIS A 73 -18.25 -17.81 25.31
N GLN A 74 -17.56 -18.91 25.02
CA GLN A 74 -16.45 -18.93 24.06
C GLN A 74 -16.93 -18.68 22.63
N MET A 75 -18.06 -19.27 22.23
CA MET A 75 -18.68 -19.00 20.92
C MET A 75 -19.11 -17.54 20.78
N ALA A 76 -19.76 -16.99 21.81
CA ALA A 76 -20.12 -15.57 21.83
C ALA A 76 -18.88 -14.65 21.75
N PHE A 77 -17.76 -15.04 22.36
CA PHE A 77 -16.50 -14.30 22.29
C PHE A 77 -15.88 -14.34 20.88
N GLN A 78 -15.80 -15.52 20.26
CA GLN A 78 -15.29 -15.66 18.89
C GLN A 78 -16.11 -14.88 17.87
N LEU A 79 -17.44 -14.86 18.01
CA LEU A 79 -18.32 -14.01 17.20
C LEU A 79 -18.01 -12.52 17.39
N ALA A 80 -17.73 -12.10 18.63
CA ALA A 80 -17.36 -10.72 18.92
C ALA A 80 -16.00 -10.35 18.28
N GLU A 81 -14.99 -11.23 18.34
CA GLU A 81 -13.69 -11.02 17.69
C GLU A 81 -13.81 -10.96 16.16
N ALA A 82 -14.53 -11.91 15.56
CA ALA A 82 -14.78 -11.91 14.12
C ALA A 82 -15.51 -10.65 13.66
N GLY A 83 -16.46 -10.16 14.46
CA GLY A 83 -17.11 -8.87 14.23
C GLY A 83 -16.16 -7.68 14.26
N LEU A 84 -15.19 -7.67 15.17
CA LEU A 84 -14.17 -6.63 15.24
C LEU A 84 -13.28 -6.64 13.98
N GLU A 85 -12.81 -7.81 13.55
CA GLU A 85 -11.99 -7.96 12.35
C GLU A 85 -12.74 -7.53 11.09
N GLN A 86 -13.99 -7.95 10.94
CA GLN A 86 -14.83 -7.56 9.80
C GLN A 86 -15.11 -6.06 9.80
N ALA A 87 -15.31 -5.44 10.97
CA ALA A 87 -15.45 -3.99 11.08
C ALA A 87 -14.19 -3.26 10.62
N LEU A 88 -13.00 -3.71 11.04
CA LEU A 88 -11.72 -3.14 10.59
C LEU A 88 -11.50 -3.34 9.09
N PHE A 89 -11.89 -4.49 8.55
CA PHE A 89 -11.86 -4.74 7.12
C PHE A 89 -12.77 -3.77 6.39
N ALA A 90 -14.05 -3.65 6.80
CA ALA A 90 -15.01 -2.73 6.18
C ALA A 90 -14.56 -1.25 6.25
N LEU A 91 -13.97 -0.81 7.37
CA LEU A 91 -13.41 0.55 7.47
C LEU A 91 -12.29 0.82 6.45
N LYS A 92 -11.59 -0.22 5.99
CA LYS A 92 -10.52 -0.12 5.00
C LYS A 92 -11.02 -0.35 3.57
N SER A 93 -11.87 -1.35 3.35
CA SER A 93 -12.24 -1.87 2.03
C SER A 93 -13.64 -1.46 1.56
N ASP A 94 -14.58 -1.23 2.48
CA ASP A 94 -15.93 -0.79 2.11
C ASP A 94 -15.95 0.72 1.91
N LEU A 95 -16.27 1.13 0.69
CA LEU A 95 -16.24 2.53 0.28
C LEU A 95 -17.22 3.40 1.08
N ALA A 96 -18.39 2.88 1.46
CA ALA A 96 -19.40 3.67 2.16
C ALA A 96 -19.01 3.90 3.62
N THR A 97 -18.59 2.83 4.31
CA THR A 97 -18.09 2.90 5.69
C THR A 97 -16.80 3.73 5.77
N ASN A 98 -15.87 3.54 4.84
CA ASN A 98 -14.65 4.35 4.76
C ASN A 98 -14.98 5.83 4.59
N ARG A 99 -15.88 6.20 3.65
CA ARG A 99 -16.34 7.59 3.47
C ARG A 99 -16.95 8.20 4.74
N GLY A 100 -17.69 7.42 5.52
CA GLY A 100 -18.22 7.86 6.81
C GLY A 100 -17.11 8.25 7.79
N LEU A 101 -16.05 7.43 7.88
CA LEU A 101 -14.87 7.74 8.70
C LEU A 101 -14.10 8.96 8.15
N LEU A 102 -13.92 9.07 6.83
CA LEU A 102 -13.26 10.22 6.21
C LEU A 102 -13.99 11.53 6.50
N ALA A 103 -15.31 11.55 6.33
CA ALA A 103 -16.13 12.72 6.63
C ALA A 103 -16.06 13.11 8.11
N ALA A 104 -15.97 12.12 9.01
CA ALA A 104 -15.78 12.36 10.45
C ALA A 104 -14.41 12.98 10.76
N ILE A 105 -13.35 12.49 10.10
CA ILE A 105 -11.99 13.04 10.21
C ILE A 105 -11.93 14.47 9.68
N GLU A 106 -12.53 14.73 8.51
CA GLU A 106 -12.62 16.06 7.89
C GLU A 106 -13.42 17.05 8.73
N GLY A 107 -14.56 16.61 9.25
CA GLY A 107 -15.48 17.44 10.00
C GLY A 107 -15.02 17.75 11.42
N GLU A 108 -13.93 17.12 11.90
CA GLU A 108 -13.41 17.25 13.28
C GLU A 108 -14.52 17.12 14.35
N THR A 109 -15.51 16.27 14.10
CA THR A 109 -16.65 16.08 15.01
C THR A 109 -16.77 14.63 15.43
N PRO A 110 -17.08 14.36 16.71
CA PRO A 110 -17.41 13.02 17.15
C PRO A 110 -18.54 12.44 16.32
N THR A 111 -18.28 11.32 15.64
CA THR A 111 -19.21 10.74 14.67
C THR A 111 -19.31 9.24 14.85
N GLU A 112 -20.52 8.72 14.84
CA GLU A 112 -20.78 7.27 14.78
C GLU A 112 -20.66 6.78 13.34
N ILE A 113 -20.01 5.64 13.17
CA ILE A 113 -19.77 5.02 11.87
C ILE A 113 -20.71 3.82 11.75
N ASP A 114 -21.52 3.84 10.70
CA ASP A 114 -22.44 2.76 10.37
C ASP A 114 -21.76 1.73 9.45
N PHE A 115 -21.86 0.46 9.83
CA PHE A 115 -21.36 -0.68 9.08
C PHE A 115 -22.41 -1.30 8.14
N GLY A 116 -23.66 -0.83 8.22
CA GLY A 116 -24.77 -1.41 7.48
C GLY A 116 -25.07 -2.86 7.90
N ARG A 117 -26.13 -3.46 7.33
CA ARG A 117 -26.53 -4.85 7.63
C ARG A 117 -25.72 -5.93 6.91
N GLY A 118 -25.00 -5.56 5.85
CA GLY A 118 -24.22 -6.53 5.06
C GLY A 118 -23.05 -7.14 5.84
N VAL A 119 -22.40 -6.33 6.67
CA VAL A 119 -21.22 -6.71 7.46
C VAL A 119 -21.57 -7.75 8.55
N THR A 120 -22.75 -7.65 9.17
CA THR A 120 -23.15 -8.57 10.25
C THR A 120 -23.74 -9.88 9.72
N HIS A 121 -24.44 -9.86 8.58
CA HIS A 121 -25.10 -11.05 8.03
C HIS A 121 -24.12 -12.16 7.61
N GLU A 122 -22.92 -11.81 7.14
CA GLU A 122 -21.88 -12.82 6.84
C GLU A 122 -21.42 -13.56 8.10
N LEU A 123 -21.30 -12.86 9.22
CA LEU A 123 -20.87 -13.42 10.50
C LEU A 123 -21.96 -14.25 11.18
N GLU A 124 -23.22 -13.83 11.05
CA GLU A 124 -24.39 -14.58 11.53
C GLU A 124 -24.48 -15.98 10.88
N SER A 125 -23.97 -16.12 9.66
CA SER A 125 -23.95 -17.40 8.92
C SER A 125 -22.86 -18.38 9.37
N LEU A 126 -21.92 -17.97 10.24
CA LEU A 126 -20.86 -18.82 10.77
C LEU A 126 -21.35 -19.82 11.83
N VAL A 127 -22.56 -19.64 12.37
CA VAL A 127 -23.14 -20.53 13.38
C VAL A 127 -24.10 -21.53 12.72
N GLU A 128 -23.87 -22.82 12.95
CA GLU A 128 -24.72 -23.89 12.42
C GLU A 128 -26.06 -23.99 13.17
N SER A 129 -27.15 -24.19 12.41
CA SER A 129 -28.48 -24.51 12.94
C SER A 129 -28.45 -25.84 13.70
N PRO A 130 -29.06 -25.98 14.90
CA PRO A 130 -30.15 -25.17 15.47
C PRO A 130 -29.72 -24.01 16.38
N SER A 131 -28.43 -23.71 16.48
CA SER A 131 -27.95 -22.54 17.22
C SER A 131 -28.09 -21.28 16.38
N LEU A 132 -28.17 -20.12 17.04
CA LEU A 132 -28.23 -18.80 16.40
C LEU A 132 -27.08 -17.95 16.91
N GLY A 133 -26.36 -17.30 16.00
CA GLY A 133 -25.35 -16.29 16.31
C GLY A 133 -25.79 -14.93 15.79
N ASP A 134 -25.78 -13.92 16.65
CA ASP A 134 -25.98 -12.51 16.26
C ASP A 134 -24.71 -11.71 16.59
N VAL A 135 -24.38 -10.72 15.75
CA VAL A 135 -23.26 -9.80 15.98
C VAL A 135 -23.77 -8.36 15.90
N PHE A 136 -23.51 -7.59 16.96
CA PHE A 136 -23.81 -6.15 17.01
C PHE A 136 -22.51 -5.36 16.92
N LEU A 137 -22.41 -4.49 15.90
CA LEU A 137 -21.24 -3.66 15.66
C LEU A 137 -21.57 -2.19 15.86
N TRP A 138 -20.69 -1.47 16.52
CA TRP A 138 -20.73 -0.01 16.57
C TRP A 138 -19.32 0.56 16.58
N ALA A 139 -19.11 1.61 15.79
CA ALA A 139 -17.86 2.36 15.82
C ALA A 139 -18.13 3.84 16.01
N ARG A 140 -17.21 4.50 16.71
CA ARG A 140 -17.25 5.92 16.98
C ARG A 140 -15.86 6.51 16.79
N TYR A 141 -15.77 7.55 15.99
CA TYR A 141 -14.60 8.40 15.89
C TYR A 141 -14.76 9.58 16.84
N ASP A 142 -13.74 9.83 17.67
CA ASP A 142 -13.63 11.00 18.52
C ASP A 142 -12.34 11.76 18.14
N PRO A 143 -12.43 13.00 17.61
CA PRO A 143 -11.26 13.79 17.25
C PRO A 143 -10.42 14.14 18.50
N GLU A 144 -9.10 14.02 18.40
CA GLU A 144 -8.20 14.49 19.46
C GLU A 144 -7.97 16.00 19.29
N GLN A 145 -8.54 16.81 20.19
CA GLN A 145 -8.23 18.24 20.24
C GLN A 145 -6.94 18.49 21.02
N GLY A 146 -5.86 18.82 20.31
CA GLY A 146 -4.64 19.40 20.91
C GLY A 146 -3.32 18.91 20.31
N ASN A 147 -2.42 19.86 20.04
CA ASN A 147 -0.98 19.73 19.75
C ASN A 147 -0.57 18.72 18.66
N ALA A 148 -1.44 18.40 17.70
CA ALA A 148 -0.94 17.89 16.44
C ALA A 148 0.01 18.96 15.85
N PRO A 149 1.26 18.63 15.48
CA PRO A 149 2.15 19.60 14.87
C PRO A 149 1.42 20.20 13.66
N ASN A 150 1.52 21.52 13.46
CA ASN A 150 0.91 22.27 12.35
C ASN A 150 1.45 21.80 10.98
N ILE A 151 1.14 20.56 10.60
CA ILE A 151 1.57 19.88 9.38
C ILE A 151 0.35 19.82 8.47
N GLY A 152 0.04 20.91 7.78
CA GLY A 152 -1.08 21.01 6.84
C GLY A 152 -2.43 20.50 7.38
N ASP A 153 -3.15 19.74 6.56
CA ASP A 153 -4.42 19.08 6.88
C ASP A 153 -4.22 17.74 7.61
N TYR A 154 -3.30 17.68 8.56
CA TYR A 154 -3.15 16.51 9.41
C TYR A 154 -4.25 16.49 10.48
N ARG A 155 -4.94 15.36 10.64
CA ARG A 155 -6.04 15.16 11.57
C ARG A 155 -5.82 13.88 12.36
N VAL A 156 -6.09 13.93 13.66
CA VAL A 156 -5.94 12.78 14.56
C VAL A 156 -7.22 12.62 15.34
N GLY A 157 -7.64 11.37 15.50
CA GLY A 157 -8.66 11.02 16.47
C GLY A 157 -8.48 9.61 16.98
N ARG A 158 -9.38 9.22 17.88
CA ARG A 158 -9.52 7.86 18.38
C ARG A 158 -10.73 7.23 17.75
N LEU A 159 -10.54 6.09 17.13
CA LEU A 159 -11.61 5.22 16.71
C LEU A 159 -11.83 4.17 17.79
N THR A 160 -13.04 4.15 18.35
CA THR A 160 -13.50 3.07 19.23
C THR A 160 -14.43 2.17 18.44
N VAL A 161 -14.02 0.93 18.20
CA VAL A 161 -14.88 -0.10 17.62
C VAL A 161 -15.31 -1.04 18.74
N ARG A 162 -16.58 -1.40 18.80
CA ARG A 162 -17.06 -2.43 19.70
C ARG A 162 -17.90 -3.43 18.92
N SER A 163 -17.76 -4.68 19.34
CA SER A 163 -18.45 -5.81 18.77
C SER A 163 -19.03 -6.64 19.90
N GLN A 164 -20.32 -6.98 19.82
CA GLN A 164 -20.98 -7.87 20.75
C GLN A 164 -21.48 -9.10 20.02
N GLY A 165 -20.93 -10.26 20.38
CA GLY A 165 -21.42 -11.56 19.94
C GLY A 165 -22.49 -12.08 20.90
N VAL A 166 -23.59 -12.55 20.32
CA VAL A 166 -24.67 -13.22 21.05
C VAL A 166 -24.80 -14.62 20.47
N TYR A 167 -24.62 -15.63 21.31
CA TYR A 167 -24.79 -17.02 20.92
C TYR A 167 -25.99 -17.60 21.66
N THR A 168 -26.97 -18.11 20.91
CA THR A 168 -28.12 -18.84 21.44
C THR A 168 -27.95 -20.31 21.11
N ASN A 169 -27.82 -21.15 22.14
CA ASN A 169 -27.69 -22.59 21.95
C ASN A 169 -29.04 -23.25 21.61
N ALA A 170 -28.99 -24.53 21.21
CA ALA A 170 -30.17 -25.32 20.85
C ALA A 170 -31.25 -25.41 21.95
N GLN A 171 -30.88 -25.16 23.20
CA GLN A 171 -31.77 -25.17 24.37
C GLN A 171 -32.37 -23.78 24.67
N GLY A 172 -32.02 -22.76 23.89
CA GLY A 172 -32.51 -21.39 24.03
C GLY A 172 -31.77 -20.55 25.07
N TYR A 173 -30.66 -21.04 25.64
CA TYR A 173 -29.81 -20.21 26.49
C TYR A 173 -28.99 -19.25 25.64
N GLN A 174 -28.92 -17.99 26.09
CA GLN A 174 -28.16 -16.94 25.43
C GLN A 174 -26.90 -16.61 26.23
N ALA A 175 -25.74 -16.74 25.60
CA ALA A 175 -24.49 -16.17 26.06
C ALA A 175 -24.19 -14.89 25.28
N ARG A 176 -23.67 -13.88 25.97
CA ARG A 176 -23.28 -12.58 25.37
C ARG A 176 -21.86 -12.25 25.78
N ARG A 177 -21.06 -11.80 24.82
CA ARG A 177 -19.71 -11.28 25.07
C ARG A 177 -19.47 -10.05 24.20
N GLN A 178 -18.72 -9.09 24.73
CA GLN A 178 -18.40 -7.86 24.04
C GLN A 178 -16.89 -7.67 24.02
N VAL A 179 -16.38 -7.28 22.86
CA VAL A 179 -14.99 -6.89 22.64
C VAL A 179 -14.97 -5.43 22.23
N LYS A 180 -14.01 -4.68 22.75
CA LYS A 180 -13.77 -3.27 22.43
C LYS A 180 -12.34 -3.13 21.93
N MET A 181 -12.16 -2.34 20.87
CA MET A 181 -10.89 -1.85 20.40
C MET A 181 -10.89 -0.33 20.45
N VAL A 182 -9.77 0.25 20.88
CA VAL A 182 -9.52 1.69 20.75
C VAL A 182 -8.23 1.83 19.98
N THR A 183 -8.30 2.46 18.82
CA THR A 183 -7.14 2.70 17.98
C THR A 183 -7.02 4.18 17.67
N LYS A 184 -5.79 4.65 17.55
CA LYS A 184 -5.54 5.94 16.93
C LYS A 184 -5.89 5.84 15.45
N VAL A 185 -6.58 6.85 14.94
CA VAL A 185 -6.79 7.06 13.52
C VAL A 185 -6.16 8.37 13.13
N THR A 186 -5.26 8.28 12.16
CA THR A 186 -4.65 9.46 11.57
C THR A 186 -5.23 9.65 10.18
N GLY A 187 -5.80 10.82 9.94
CA GLY A 187 -6.07 11.32 8.62
C GLY A 187 -4.93 12.22 8.19
N ILE A 188 -4.20 11.83 7.16
CA ILE A 188 -3.31 12.75 6.43
C ILE A 188 -3.91 12.97 5.06
N ASN A 189 -3.95 14.21 4.59
CA ASN A 189 -4.15 14.48 3.17
C ASN A 189 -2.97 13.87 2.40
N LEU A 190 -3.16 12.65 1.90
CA LEU A 190 -2.21 11.95 1.03
C LEU A 190 -2.34 12.44 -0.42
N GLY A 191 -2.91 13.63 -0.61
CA GLY A 191 -3.23 14.21 -1.88
C GLY A 191 -2.07 14.09 -2.84
N ILE A 192 -2.41 13.75 -4.08
CA ILE A 192 -1.41 13.66 -5.12
C ILE A 192 -0.74 15.00 -5.27
N VAL A 193 0.59 14.99 -5.33
CA VAL A 193 1.39 16.22 -5.42
C VAL A 193 1.05 16.89 -6.75
N ALA A 194 0.70 18.17 -6.76
CA ALA A 194 0.30 18.95 -7.95
C ALA A 194 -0.76 18.26 -8.86
N PRO A 195 -1.91 17.80 -8.32
CA PRO A 195 -2.79 16.85 -9.01
C PRO A 195 -3.52 17.43 -10.23
N ASP A 196 -3.60 18.76 -10.34
CA ASP A 196 -4.20 19.44 -11.49
C ASP A 196 -3.18 19.66 -12.65
N HIS A 197 -1.92 19.28 -12.45
CA HIS A 197 -0.84 19.42 -13.41
C HIS A 197 -0.42 18.06 -13.95
N GLY A 198 -0.23 17.94 -15.26
CA GLY A 198 0.52 16.82 -15.84
C GLY A 198 2.02 17.04 -15.65
N LEU A 199 2.49 18.28 -15.82
CA LEU A 199 3.87 18.69 -15.57
C LEU A 199 3.91 19.89 -14.63
N PHE A 200 4.72 19.80 -13.58
CA PHE A 200 4.98 20.92 -12.68
C PHE A 200 6.46 21.03 -12.37
N VAL A 201 7.09 22.12 -12.81
CA VAL A 201 8.53 22.32 -12.69
C VAL A 201 8.80 23.66 -12.00
N ARG A 202 9.50 23.61 -10.87
CA ARG A 202 10.03 24.79 -10.14
C ARG A 202 11.52 24.97 -10.31
N ASP A 203 12.02 24.69 -11.51
CA ASP A 203 13.43 24.90 -11.83
C ASP A 203 13.78 26.39 -11.68
N PRO A 204 14.80 26.77 -10.88
CA PRO A 204 15.17 28.17 -10.70
C PRO A 204 15.80 28.81 -11.94
N LEU A 205 16.15 28.03 -12.98
CA LEU A 205 16.64 28.53 -14.26
C LEU A 205 15.61 28.27 -15.38
N PRO A 206 15.66 29.05 -16.47
CA PRO A 206 14.87 28.75 -17.65
C PRO A 206 15.18 27.36 -18.18
N VAL A 207 14.14 26.59 -18.48
CA VAL A 207 14.31 25.29 -19.13
C VAL A 207 14.61 25.53 -20.59
N GLU A 208 15.67 24.92 -21.11
CA GLU A 208 16.04 25.02 -22.52
C GLU A 208 15.97 23.67 -23.21
N TYR A 209 15.21 23.60 -24.30
CA TYR A 209 15.25 22.48 -25.23
C TYR A 209 15.92 22.92 -26.53
N ARG A 210 17.06 22.31 -26.81
CA ARG A 210 17.84 22.55 -28.04
C ARG A 210 17.85 21.29 -28.88
N VAL A 211 17.56 21.44 -30.16
CA VAL A 211 17.63 20.32 -31.11
C VAL A 211 19.11 19.98 -31.28
N PRO A 212 19.53 18.73 -31.00
CA PRO A 212 20.94 18.36 -31.09
C PRO A 212 21.45 18.47 -32.53
N SER A 213 22.58 19.15 -32.72
CA SER A 213 23.24 19.21 -34.03
C SER A 213 23.73 17.80 -34.41
N LEU A 214 23.29 17.29 -35.56
CA LEU A 214 23.71 15.99 -36.15
C LEU A 214 23.14 14.72 -35.47
N ALA A 215 22.09 14.81 -34.65
CA ALA A 215 21.43 13.60 -34.15
C ALA A 215 20.56 12.93 -35.23
N PHE A 216 20.61 11.60 -35.27
CA PHE A 216 19.76 10.76 -36.12
C PHE A 216 18.35 10.58 -35.55
N ASP A 217 18.20 10.79 -34.24
CA ASP A 217 16.94 10.69 -33.51
C ASP A 217 16.85 11.85 -32.50
N VAL A 218 15.71 12.52 -32.47
CA VAL A 218 15.48 13.70 -31.65
C VAL A 218 14.48 13.31 -30.56
N ARG A 219 14.82 13.60 -29.31
CA ARG A 219 14.02 13.26 -28.13
C ARG A 219 12.61 13.86 -28.22
N ASP A 220 11.58 13.05 -27.98
CA ASP A 220 10.20 13.54 -27.86
C ASP A 220 9.82 13.74 -26.38
N PHE A 221 9.23 14.89 -26.07
CA PHE A 221 8.69 15.17 -24.75
C PHE A 221 7.28 15.71 -24.89
N SER A 222 6.29 14.99 -24.38
CA SER A 222 4.88 15.34 -24.57
C SER A 222 4.11 15.36 -23.26
N VAL A 223 3.24 16.36 -23.08
CA VAL A 223 2.29 16.45 -21.97
C VAL A 223 0.87 16.46 -22.53
N MET A 224 0.15 15.36 -22.35
CA MET A 224 -1.15 15.09 -23.01
C MET A 224 -2.39 15.45 -22.19
N GLY A 225 -2.21 15.85 -20.93
CA GLY A 225 -3.29 16.15 -20.01
C GLY A 225 -2.81 16.98 -18.82
N GLY A 226 -3.76 17.42 -17.99
CA GLY A 226 -3.49 18.37 -16.91
C GLY A 226 -2.91 19.71 -17.38
N ASN A 227 -2.56 20.58 -16.43
CA ASN A 227 -1.82 21.80 -16.73
C ASN A 227 -0.31 21.52 -16.82
N ALA A 228 0.41 22.30 -17.63
CA ALA A 228 1.87 22.32 -17.64
C ALA A 228 2.36 23.63 -17.00
N TYR A 229 3.05 23.54 -15.87
CA TYR A 229 3.63 24.69 -15.17
C TYR A 229 5.15 24.63 -15.20
N LEU A 230 5.79 25.70 -15.69
CA LEU A 230 7.24 25.88 -15.62
C LEU A 230 7.55 27.23 -14.98
N GLU A 231 8.06 27.23 -13.75
CA GLU A 231 8.22 28.45 -12.95
C GLU A 231 9.07 29.51 -13.66
N ASN A 232 10.28 29.15 -14.13
CA ASN A 232 11.17 30.07 -14.83
C ASN A 232 11.13 29.95 -16.36
N GLY A 233 10.04 29.42 -16.90
CA GLY A 233 9.78 29.44 -18.33
C GLY A 233 10.47 28.32 -19.12
N LEU A 234 10.25 28.35 -20.44
CA LEU A 234 10.74 27.37 -21.41
C LEU A 234 11.17 28.10 -22.68
N HIS A 235 12.34 27.74 -23.20
CA HIS A 235 12.76 28.08 -24.56
C HIS A 235 12.96 26.79 -25.35
N ALA A 236 12.04 26.50 -26.28
CA ALA A 236 12.06 25.26 -27.06
C ALA A 236 12.33 25.51 -28.54
N GLU A 237 13.40 24.91 -29.08
CA GLU A 237 13.59 24.83 -30.54
C GLU A 237 12.59 23.83 -31.13
N LEU A 238 11.81 24.27 -32.13
CA LEU A 238 10.86 23.41 -32.82
C LEU A 238 11.57 22.51 -33.83
N THR A 239 11.21 21.24 -33.82
CA THR A 239 11.52 20.29 -34.89
C THR A 239 10.53 20.47 -36.05
N GLU A 240 10.97 20.12 -37.26
CA GLU A 240 10.14 20.09 -38.46
C GLU A 240 9.00 19.10 -38.28
N TYR A 241 9.26 18.00 -37.57
CA TYR A 241 8.24 17.03 -37.17
C TYR A 241 7.10 17.70 -36.40
N LEU A 242 7.40 18.39 -35.30
CA LEU A 242 6.39 19.00 -34.44
C LEU A 242 5.67 20.16 -35.15
N MET A 243 6.40 20.93 -35.97
CA MET A 243 5.80 21.95 -36.83
C MET A 243 4.75 21.34 -37.77
N ASN A 244 5.06 20.22 -38.42
CA ASN A 244 4.13 19.53 -39.31
C ASN A 244 2.95 18.89 -38.61
N ARG A 245 3.21 18.23 -37.48
CA ARG A 245 2.23 17.42 -36.76
C ARG A 245 1.24 18.28 -35.99
N GLU A 246 1.69 19.34 -35.33
CA GLU A 246 0.86 20.11 -34.39
C GLU A 246 0.61 21.54 -34.90
N PHE A 247 1.68 22.30 -35.16
CA PHE A 247 1.55 23.75 -35.36
C PHE A 247 1.03 24.18 -36.75
N ARG A 248 1.36 23.45 -37.83
CA ARG A 248 0.84 23.69 -39.19
C ARG A 248 -0.68 23.42 -39.27
N PRO A 249 -1.20 22.30 -38.74
CA PRO A 249 -2.65 22.07 -38.63
C PRO A 249 -3.38 23.17 -37.85
N MET A 250 -2.76 23.68 -36.77
CA MET A 250 -3.29 24.80 -35.98
C MET A 250 -3.13 26.17 -36.66
N LYS A 251 -2.52 26.25 -37.85
CA LYS A 251 -2.21 27.49 -38.59
C LYS A 251 -1.37 28.50 -37.80
N GLN A 252 -0.57 28.02 -36.85
CA GLN A 252 0.30 28.87 -36.04
C GLN A 252 1.65 29.13 -36.70
N VAL A 253 2.08 28.28 -37.64
CA VAL A 253 3.28 28.45 -38.47
C VAL A 253 2.94 28.34 -39.95
N GLY A 254 3.73 28.97 -40.81
CA GLY A 254 3.57 28.95 -42.26
C GLY A 254 3.99 27.62 -42.88
N PHE A 255 3.43 27.31 -44.06
CA PHE A 255 3.76 26.10 -44.81
C PHE A 255 5.25 25.99 -45.19
N PHE A 256 5.89 27.13 -45.44
CA PHE A 256 7.31 27.19 -45.81
C PHE A 256 8.26 27.42 -44.62
N ASP A 257 7.74 27.63 -43.41
CA ASP A 257 8.58 27.82 -42.22
C ASP A 257 9.28 26.50 -41.86
N LEU A 258 10.50 26.55 -41.32
CA LEU A 258 11.35 25.38 -41.07
C LEU A 258 11.69 25.19 -39.58
N GLY A 259 11.80 23.93 -39.15
CA GLY A 259 12.35 23.55 -37.85
C GLY A 259 13.89 23.62 -37.79
N TYR A 260 14.47 23.46 -36.60
CA TYR A 260 15.92 23.48 -36.37
C TYR A 260 16.66 22.19 -36.79
N ASP A 261 15.93 21.10 -36.97
CA ASP A 261 16.40 19.79 -37.44
C ASP A 261 16.53 19.68 -38.98
N THR A 262 16.05 20.67 -39.74
CA THR A 262 15.86 20.60 -41.21
C THR A 262 17.11 20.43 -42.08
N PHE A 263 18.32 20.55 -41.53
CA PHE A 263 19.57 20.34 -42.28
C PHE A 263 20.08 18.89 -42.23
N ASN A 264 19.36 17.98 -41.56
CA ASN A 264 19.61 16.54 -41.60
C ASN A 264 18.49 15.86 -42.41
N PHE A 265 18.83 15.23 -43.54
CA PHE A 265 17.85 14.53 -44.39
C PHE A 265 17.12 13.36 -43.68
N PHE A 266 17.61 12.94 -42.52
CA PHE A 266 17.09 11.81 -41.73
C PHE A 266 16.41 12.23 -40.41
N SER A 267 16.43 13.50 -39.99
CA SER A 267 15.87 13.96 -38.70
C SER A 267 14.40 14.37 -38.78
N ILE A 268 13.78 14.32 -39.96
CA ILE A 268 12.35 14.58 -40.18
C ILE A 268 11.40 13.60 -39.47
N PHE A 269 11.92 12.62 -38.72
CA PHE A 269 11.14 11.46 -38.32
C PHE A 269 10.46 11.50 -36.96
N ASN A 270 10.88 12.25 -35.93
CA ASN A 270 10.15 12.41 -34.65
C ASN A 270 10.82 13.47 -33.76
N GLY A 271 10.18 13.85 -32.65
CA GLY A 271 10.83 14.56 -31.54
C GLY A 271 10.42 16.02 -31.33
N GLY A 272 10.83 16.60 -30.20
CA GLY A 272 10.52 17.96 -29.78
C GLY A 272 9.79 18.03 -28.45
N VAL A 273 9.62 19.25 -27.93
CA VAL A 273 8.78 19.49 -26.75
C VAL A 273 7.38 19.83 -27.22
N ASN A 274 6.39 19.01 -26.89
CA ASN A 274 4.98 19.16 -27.21
C ASN A 274 4.12 19.44 -25.97
N LEU A 275 3.70 20.69 -25.80
CA LEU A 275 2.76 21.11 -24.75
C LEU A 275 1.36 21.45 -25.29
N THR A 276 1.08 21.20 -26.57
CA THR A 276 -0.19 21.64 -27.19
C THR A 276 -1.40 20.84 -26.72
N HIS A 277 -1.16 19.67 -26.14
CA HIS A 277 -2.20 18.79 -25.59
C HIS A 277 -2.42 19.01 -24.08
N SER A 278 -1.62 19.90 -23.45
CA SER A 278 -1.87 20.32 -22.06
C SER A 278 -3.13 21.19 -22.00
N ARG A 279 -3.89 21.09 -20.90
CA ARG A 279 -5.12 21.86 -20.68
C ARG A 279 -4.85 23.37 -20.60
N GLN A 280 -3.72 23.73 -20.01
CA GLN A 280 -3.23 25.10 -19.89
C GLN A 280 -1.72 25.08 -19.69
N VAL A 281 -1.01 26.05 -20.25
CA VAL A 281 0.43 26.25 -20.00
C VAL A 281 0.61 27.49 -19.13
N GLU A 282 1.27 27.33 -18.00
CA GLU A 282 1.48 28.36 -16.98
C GLU A 282 2.97 28.60 -16.70
N TYR A 283 3.33 29.84 -16.37
CA TYR A 283 4.70 30.20 -15.97
C TYR A 283 4.72 31.37 -14.99
N LYS A 284 5.79 31.53 -14.20
CA LYS A 284 5.97 32.69 -13.32
C LYS A 284 6.86 33.76 -13.96
N ALA A 285 7.98 33.35 -14.55
CA ALA A 285 8.99 34.22 -15.17
C ALA A 285 9.46 33.70 -16.54
N ASN A 286 10.12 34.57 -17.32
CA ASN A 286 10.79 34.32 -18.61
C ASN A 286 9.92 33.83 -19.79
N GLY A 287 8.65 33.47 -19.56
CA GLY A 287 7.72 33.09 -20.62
C GLY A 287 7.91 31.66 -21.12
N ILE A 288 6.99 31.21 -21.96
CA ILE A 288 7.07 29.91 -22.66
C ILE A 288 7.16 30.24 -24.14
N THR A 289 8.33 30.03 -24.73
CA THR A 289 8.64 30.44 -26.09
C THR A 289 9.08 29.27 -26.94
N ARG A 290 8.86 29.41 -28.25
CA ARG A 290 9.33 28.51 -29.29
C ARG A 290 10.24 29.22 -30.27
N LYS A 291 11.25 28.51 -30.78
CA LYS A 291 12.20 28.99 -31.78
C LYS A 291 12.08 28.19 -33.06
N TYR A 292 11.98 28.87 -34.21
CA TYR A 292 11.98 28.22 -35.53
C TYR A 292 12.45 29.20 -36.63
N TYR A 293 12.61 28.72 -37.87
CA TYR A 293 13.00 29.53 -39.02
C TYR A 293 11.78 29.95 -39.84
N LYS A 294 11.46 31.25 -39.82
CA LYS A 294 10.35 31.82 -40.58
C LYS A 294 10.75 32.17 -42.01
N PHE A 295 9.99 31.69 -42.99
CA PHE A 295 10.20 32.01 -44.39
C PHE A 295 9.89 33.48 -44.67
N GLN A 296 10.85 34.21 -45.23
CA GLN A 296 10.73 35.65 -45.50
C GLN A 296 10.13 35.95 -46.88
N GLY A 297 9.63 34.94 -47.59
CA GLY A 297 9.08 35.07 -48.93
C GLY A 297 10.15 35.09 -50.03
N LEU A 298 9.77 34.73 -51.26
CA LEU A 298 10.70 34.65 -52.40
C LEU A 298 11.46 35.97 -52.67
N ARG A 299 10.85 37.13 -52.36
CA ARG A 299 11.49 38.45 -52.53
C ARG A 299 12.72 38.66 -51.62
N SER A 300 12.77 37.98 -50.46
CA SER A 300 13.93 38.05 -49.54
C SER A 300 15.17 37.38 -50.14
N ILE A 301 14.97 36.31 -50.92
CA ILE A 301 16.01 35.57 -51.63
C ILE A 301 16.70 36.48 -52.65
N PHE A 302 15.90 37.17 -53.47
CA PHE A 302 16.40 38.08 -54.51
C PHE A 302 16.99 39.40 -53.98
N SER A 303 16.76 39.72 -52.70
CA SER A 303 17.32 40.92 -52.04
C SER A 303 18.56 40.62 -51.19
N GLY A 304 19.08 39.38 -51.22
CA GLY A 304 20.30 38.99 -50.51
C GLY A 304 20.15 38.91 -48.98
N ARG A 305 18.93 38.99 -48.43
CA ARG A 305 18.67 38.94 -46.98
C ARG A 305 18.50 37.52 -46.42
N GLY A 306 18.66 36.50 -47.27
CA GLY A 306 18.42 35.10 -46.93
C GLY A 306 16.93 34.74 -47.01
N ALA A 307 16.62 33.48 -47.35
CA ALA A 307 15.26 32.98 -47.49
C ALA A 307 14.53 32.84 -46.13
N TYR A 308 15.29 32.70 -45.05
CA TYR A 308 14.82 32.33 -43.72
C TYR A 308 15.39 33.23 -42.64
N ARG A 309 14.61 33.47 -41.58
CA ARG A 309 15.02 34.21 -40.39
C ARG A 309 14.63 33.43 -39.15
N ALA A 310 15.55 33.28 -38.20
CA ALA A 310 15.23 32.75 -36.88
C ALA A 310 14.25 33.69 -36.15
N VAL A 311 13.17 33.13 -35.63
CA VAL A 311 12.14 33.83 -34.85
C VAL A 311 11.98 33.12 -33.52
N GLU A 312 11.74 33.90 -32.48
CA GLU A 312 11.36 33.45 -31.14
C GLU A 312 10.03 34.15 -30.79
N GLU A 313 9.03 33.37 -30.42
CA GLU A 313 7.68 33.85 -30.09
C GLU A 313 7.03 32.94 -29.05
N ASP A 314 5.85 33.32 -28.56
CA ASP A 314 5.10 32.51 -27.60
C ASP A 314 4.83 31.10 -28.14
N TYR A 315 4.97 30.11 -27.26
CA TYR A 315 4.93 28.70 -27.65
C TYR A 315 3.54 28.26 -28.15
N VAL A 316 2.47 28.71 -27.49
CA VAL A 316 1.06 28.54 -27.90
C VAL A 316 0.26 29.80 -27.53
N PRO A 317 -0.93 30.04 -28.12
CA PRO A 317 -1.76 31.20 -27.78
C PRO A 317 -2.32 31.18 -26.35
N GLU A 318 -2.42 30.01 -25.73
CA GLU A 318 -3.08 29.79 -24.43
C GLU A 318 -2.07 29.71 -23.25
N VAL A 319 -0.94 30.42 -23.35
CA VAL A 319 0.02 30.52 -22.25
C VAL A 319 -0.41 31.61 -21.26
N ARG A 320 -0.46 31.27 -19.97
CA ARG A 320 -0.86 32.19 -18.89
C ARG A 320 0.29 32.48 -17.93
N ALA A 321 0.60 33.76 -17.75
CA ALA A 321 1.48 34.19 -16.66
C ALA A 321 0.78 34.02 -15.30
N ARG A 322 1.51 33.51 -14.32
CA ARG A 322 1.12 33.32 -12.92
C ARG A 322 2.18 33.95 -12.01
N PRO A 323 2.16 35.29 -11.81
CA PRO A 323 3.26 36.01 -11.15
C PRO A 323 3.52 35.60 -9.69
N GLN A 324 2.50 35.11 -8.99
CA GLN A 324 2.63 34.67 -7.60
C GLN A 324 3.33 33.30 -7.49
N GLY A 325 3.32 32.49 -8.55
CA GLY A 325 3.80 31.11 -8.52
C GLY A 325 2.87 30.18 -7.73
N TYR A 326 3.46 29.11 -7.20
CA TYR A 326 2.83 28.10 -6.35
C TYR A 326 3.73 27.79 -5.16
N ASP A 327 3.16 27.79 -3.96
CA ASP A 327 3.83 27.33 -2.75
C ASP A 327 3.65 25.82 -2.56
N ASN A 328 4.44 25.21 -1.68
CA ASN A 328 4.36 23.77 -1.39
C ASN A 328 2.95 23.30 -1.01
N ARG A 329 2.19 24.16 -0.30
CA ARG A 329 0.81 23.86 0.10
C ARG A 329 -0.14 23.81 -1.08
N ASP A 330 0.07 24.63 -2.11
CA ASP A 330 -0.80 24.65 -3.30
C ASP A 330 -0.69 23.34 -4.11
N ILE A 331 0.41 22.59 -3.91
CA ILE A 331 0.70 21.34 -4.59
C ILE A 331 0.72 20.12 -3.66
N ASN A 332 0.18 20.20 -2.44
CA ASN A 332 0.15 19.07 -1.49
C ASN A 332 1.55 18.49 -1.14
N LEU A 333 2.60 19.31 -1.15
CA LEU A 333 3.94 18.89 -0.78
C LEU A 333 4.25 19.26 0.68
N PHE A 334 4.74 18.29 1.47
CA PHE A 334 5.13 18.48 2.86
C PHE A 334 6.64 18.55 3.02
N LYS A 335 7.11 18.99 4.19
CA LYS A 335 8.54 18.95 4.52
C LYS A 335 8.99 17.52 4.85
N PRO A 336 10.28 17.17 4.69
CA PRO A 336 10.78 15.83 5.00
C PRO A 336 10.45 15.35 6.42
N GLU A 337 10.62 16.22 7.43
CA GLU A 337 10.36 15.88 8.83
C GLU A 337 8.88 15.66 9.11
N GLU A 338 8.02 16.27 8.29
CA GLU A 338 6.59 16.10 8.37
C GLU A 338 6.18 14.73 7.85
N TYR A 339 6.68 14.33 6.69
CA TYR A 339 6.49 12.97 6.17
C TYR A 339 6.95 11.92 7.18
N ARG A 340 8.14 12.08 7.78
CA ARG A 340 8.66 11.14 8.79
C ARG A 340 7.75 11.00 10.01
N LYS A 341 7.13 12.09 10.48
CA LYS A 341 6.23 12.08 11.65
C LYS A 341 4.90 11.38 11.38
N VAL A 342 4.41 11.44 10.15
CA VAL A 342 3.10 10.92 9.76
C VAL A 342 3.17 9.55 9.08
N SER A 343 4.37 8.99 9.00
CA SER A 343 4.62 7.70 8.37
C SER A 343 4.20 6.53 9.26
N ASN A 344 3.54 5.57 8.64
CA ASN A 344 3.21 4.27 9.24
C ASN A 344 4.47 3.44 9.46
N LEU A 345 5.44 3.62 8.57
CA LEU A 345 6.68 2.89 8.53
C LEU A 345 7.80 3.89 8.24
N VAL A 346 8.80 3.90 9.10
CA VAL A 346 10.04 4.66 8.91
C VAL A 346 11.16 3.64 8.87
N LEU A 347 11.88 3.59 7.76
CA LEU A 347 13.13 2.83 7.63
C LEU A 347 14.28 3.83 7.64
N ASN A 348 15.09 3.81 8.68
CA ASN A 348 16.20 4.73 8.86
C ASN A 348 17.48 3.96 9.23
N PRO A 349 18.17 3.34 8.25
CA PRO A 349 19.34 2.50 8.49
C PRO A 349 20.45 3.27 9.20
N GLN A 350 21.03 2.68 10.24
CA GLN A 350 22.19 3.26 10.92
C GLN A 350 23.43 3.25 10.01
N SER A 351 24.02 4.42 9.79
CA SER A 351 25.25 4.57 9.00
C SER A 351 26.22 5.55 9.66
N ASN A 352 27.43 5.69 9.11
CA ASN A 352 28.38 6.72 9.59
C ASN A 352 27.86 8.15 9.40
N LEU A 353 26.94 8.35 8.44
CA LEU A 353 26.32 9.63 8.15
C LEU A 353 25.03 9.83 8.97
N GLU A 354 24.41 8.74 9.40
CA GLU A 354 23.17 8.69 10.18
C GLU A 354 23.38 7.83 11.44
N PRO A 355 24.11 8.35 12.45
CA PRO A 355 24.46 7.59 13.65
C PRO A 355 23.23 7.30 14.53
N ASP A 356 22.18 8.10 14.42
CA ASP A 356 20.91 7.95 15.14
C ASP A 356 19.91 7.01 14.42
N GLY A 357 20.32 6.36 13.33
CA GLY A 357 19.53 5.34 12.65
C GLY A 357 19.38 4.04 13.44
N ASP A 358 18.43 3.20 13.03
CA ASP A 358 18.21 1.87 13.60
C ASP A 358 19.15 0.87 12.90
N PRO A 359 20.04 0.17 13.63
CA PRO A 359 20.89 -0.85 13.05
C PRO A 359 20.10 -2.04 12.48
N ASP A 360 18.90 -2.33 12.98
CA ASP A 360 18.08 -3.43 12.48
C ASP A 360 17.55 -3.15 11.07
N ASP A 361 17.38 -1.88 10.70
CA ASP A 361 16.92 -1.49 9.36
C ASP A 361 17.96 -1.76 8.27
N ASN A 362 19.25 -1.82 8.63
CA ASN A 362 20.33 -2.10 7.68
C ASN A 362 20.13 -3.43 6.92
N ARG A 363 19.46 -4.41 7.52
CA ARG A 363 19.23 -5.73 6.92
C ARG A 363 18.35 -5.70 5.67
N TYR A 364 17.60 -4.61 5.49
CA TYR A 364 16.65 -4.45 4.38
C TYR A 364 17.29 -3.84 3.14
N PHE A 365 18.44 -3.19 3.28
CA PHE A 365 19.18 -2.61 2.18
C PHE A 365 20.19 -3.63 1.65
N VAL A 366 20.04 -3.98 0.38
CA VAL A 366 20.83 -5.05 -0.25
C VAL A 366 21.25 -4.64 -1.65
N ASP A 367 22.23 -5.36 -2.19
CA ASP A 367 22.57 -5.25 -3.60
C ASP A 367 21.62 -6.13 -4.42
N VAL A 368 20.92 -5.53 -5.39
CA VAL A 368 20.05 -6.21 -6.33
C VAL A 368 20.80 -6.41 -7.65
N PHE A 369 20.84 -7.66 -8.13
CA PHE A 369 21.59 -8.05 -9.32
C PHE A 369 20.67 -8.64 -10.38
N PHE A 370 20.75 -8.10 -11.60
CA PHE A 370 20.11 -8.67 -12.78
C PHE A 370 21.17 -9.13 -13.76
N ARG A 371 21.12 -10.41 -14.14
CA ARG A 371 22.08 -11.03 -15.06
C ARG A 371 21.56 -10.99 -16.48
N GLY A 372 22.32 -10.39 -17.39
CA GLY A 372 22.02 -10.43 -18.82
C GLY A 372 22.28 -11.83 -19.43
N PRO A 373 21.64 -12.17 -20.56
CA PRO A 373 21.91 -13.40 -21.27
C PRO A 373 23.38 -13.47 -21.74
N GLY A 374 24.03 -14.62 -21.58
CA GLY A 374 25.37 -14.89 -22.12
C GLY A 374 26.52 -14.09 -21.50
N ASN A 375 26.45 -13.74 -20.20
CA ASN A 375 27.42 -12.86 -19.50
C ASN A 375 27.47 -11.42 -20.07
N SER A 376 26.47 -10.99 -20.84
CA SER A 376 26.31 -9.57 -21.14
C SER A 376 25.87 -8.81 -19.89
N ARG A 377 26.20 -7.50 -19.86
CA ARG A 377 26.26 -6.60 -18.69
C ARG A 377 25.24 -6.91 -17.58
N ASN A 378 25.73 -7.06 -16.36
CA ASN A 378 24.89 -7.16 -15.18
C ASN A 378 24.42 -5.76 -14.77
N THR A 379 23.11 -5.55 -14.64
CA THR A 379 22.59 -4.35 -13.98
C THR A 379 22.64 -4.58 -12.48
N ILE A 380 23.25 -3.64 -11.75
CA ILE A 380 23.41 -3.71 -10.31
C ILE A 380 22.84 -2.44 -9.69
N TYR A 381 21.97 -2.61 -8.72
CA TYR A 381 21.48 -1.57 -7.82
C TYR A 381 22.12 -1.84 -6.46
N ARG A 382 22.91 -0.90 -5.96
CA ARG A 382 23.74 -1.12 -4.77
C ARG A 382 23.08 -0.53 -3.54
N ASN A 383 23.07 -1.29 -2.44
CA ASN A 383 22.56 -0.85 -1.15
C ASN A 383 21.20 -0.15 -1.24
N VAL A 384 20.26 -0.80 -1.93
CA VAL A 384 18.90 -0.29 -2.14
C VAL A 384 17.92 -1.10 -1.30
N LEU A 385 16.82 -0.46 -0.88
CA LEU A 385 15.63 -1.18 -0.45
C LEU A 385 14.94 -1.77 -1.69
N PRO A 386 14.84 -3.11 -1.81
CA PRO A 386 14.17 -3.74 -2.94
C PRO A 386 12.64 -3.67 -2.80
N LEU A 387 11.99 -2.82 -3.59
CA LEU A 387 10.54 -2.78 -3.76
C LEU A 387 10.20 -3.27 -5.17
N TYR A 388 10.13 -4.58 -5.34
CA TYR A 388 9.58 -5.12 -6.57
C TYR A 388 8.57 -6.22 -6.31
N GLY A 389 7.55 -6.33 -7.17
CA GLY A 389 6.31 -7.11 -7.02
C GLY A 389 6.48 -8.55 -6.49
N TRP A 390 6.79 -8.67 -5.20
CA TRP A 390 7.02 -9.89 -4.43
C TRP A 390 6.28 -9.87 -3.07
N GLY A 391 5.21 -9.07 -2.98
CA GLY A 391 4.38 -8.90 -1.80
C GLY A 391 5.06 -8.02 -0.75
N ASP A 392 4.92 -8.40 0.53
CA ASP A 392 5.65 -7.77 1.63
C ASP A 392 7.16 -7.92 1.42
N TRP A 393 7.82 -6.83 1.02
CA TRP A 393 9.25 -6.77 0.73
C TRP A 393 10.13 -7.28 1.88
N ARG A 394 9.62 -7.28 3.12
CA ARG A 394 10.29 -7.84 4.31
C ARG A 394 10.45 -9.36 4.27
N LYS A 395 9.67 -10.06 3.44
CA LYS A 395 9.65 -11.53 3.31
C LYS A 395 10.40 -12.04 2.09
N VAL A 396 11.03 -11.13 1.34
CA VAL A 396 11.77 -11.43 0.13
C VAL A 396 13.06 -12.18 0.48
N PRO A 397 13.30 -13.39 -0.05
CA PRO A 397 14.56 -14.11 0.12
C PRO A 397 15.73 -13.28 -0.41
N ALA A 398 16.76 -13.09 0.41
CA ALA A 398 17.95 -12.29 0.07
C ALA A 398 18.76 -12.80 -1.14
N ARG A 399 18.45 -13.98 -1.69
CA ARG A 399 19.13 -14.56 -2.86
C ARG A 399 18.17 -15.38 -3.72
N TRP A 400 18.03 -15.01 -4.98
CA TRP A 400 17.52 -15.92 -6.01
C TRP A 400 18.60 -16.32 -7.00
N SER A 401 18.52 -17.57 -7.45
CA SER A 401 19.39 -18.12 -8.49
C SER A 401 18.84 -17.89 -9.91
N THR A 402 17.56 -17.52 -10.03
CA THR A 402 16.84 -17.24 -11.28
C THR A 402 15.82 -16.15 -11.03
N ASN A 403 15.70 -15.17 -11.93
CA ASN A 403 14.70 -14.13 -11.82
C ASN A 403 13.29 -14.75 -11.94
N PRO A 404 12.37 -14.55 -10.98
CA PRO A 404 10.98 -14.97 -11.18
C PRO A 404 10.35 -14.21 -12.35
N THR A 405 9.37 -14.82 -13.01
CA THR A 405 8.53 -14.20 -14.05
C THR A 405 7.55 -13.22 -13.39
N ARG A 406 7.75 -11.91 -13.56
CA ARG A 406 7.21 -10.89 -12.63
C ARG A 406 6.07 -10.01 -13.15
N ARG A 407 5.91 -9.83 -14.46
CA ARG A 407 4.85 -8.95 -15.02
C ARG A 407 3.43 -9.46 -14.79
N GLN A 408 3.25 -10.78 -14.68
CA GLN A 408 1.94 -11.42 -14.50
C GLN A 408 1.62 -11.78 -13.05
N ASP A 409 2.59 -11.62 -12.14
CA ASP A 409 2.41 -11.93 -10.73
C ASP A 409 1.75 -10.77 -9.99
N ILE A 410 0.43 -10.71 -10.14
CA ILE A 410 -0.43 -9.76 -9.42
C ILE A 410 -0.66 -10.18 -7.95
N THR A 411 -0.24 -11.38 -7.54
CA THR A 411 -0.49 -11.91 -6.18
C THR A 411 0.44 -11.31 -5.14
N ASN A 412 1.46 -10.60 -5.61
CA ASN A 412 2.60 -10.15 -4.85
C ASN A 412 2.81 -8.65 -5.08
N ALA A 413 1.76 -7.84 -5.01
CA ALA A 413 1.89 -6.40 -5.18
C ALA A 413 2.63 -5.73 -4.01
N ILE A 414 3.29 -4.61 -4.29
CA ILE A 414 3.86 -3.71 -3.30
C ILE A 414 2.70 -3.02 -2.57
N HIS A 415 2.55 -3.29 -1.27
CA HIS A 415 1.49 -2.66 -0.47
C HIS A 415 1.87 -1.23 -0.09
N LEU A 416 1.14 -0.25 -0.59
CA LEU A 416 1.32 1.18 -0.34
C LEU A 416 0.08 1.77 0.31
N ASP A 417 -0.04 1.57 1.63
CA ASP A 417 -1.11 2.13 2.45
C ASP A 417 -0.60 3.20 3.42
N GLY A 418 -1.06 4.44 3.24
CA GLY A 418 -0.65 5.57 4.09
C GLY A 418 0.66 6.19 3.63
N VAL A 419 1.56 6.53 4.56
CA VAL A 419 2.89 7.08 4.22
C VAL A 419 3.96 6.11 4.67
N THR A 420 4.86 5.76 3.75
CA THR A 420 6.07 4.98 4.02
C THR A 420 7.27 5.88 3.79
N TYR A 421 8.09 6.07 4.82
CA TYR A 421 9.32 6.86 4.74
C TYR A 421 10.54 5.95 4.72
N VAL A 422 11.39 6.13 3.71
CA VAL A 422 12.64 5.40 3.55
C VAL A 422 13.77 6.40 3.49
N HIS A 423 14.70 6.32 4.44
CA HIS A 423 15.97 7.01 4.34
C HIS A 423 17.00 6.09 3.66
N GLY A 424 17.44 6.47 2.47
CA GLY A 424 18.30 5.64 1.63
C GLY A 424 17.72 5.47 0.24
N ASP A 425 18.39 4.65 -0.58
CA ASP A 425 17.99 4.44 -1.96
C ASP A 425 17.00 3.29 -2.09
N VAL A 426 16.10 3.38 -3.06
CA VAL A 426 15.05 2.39 -3.33
C VAL A 426 15.20 1.89 -4.76
N PHE A 427 15.04 0.58 -4.96
CA PHE A 427 14.79 0.01 -6.29
C PHE A 427 13.30 -0.31 -6.41
N LEU A 428 12.66 0.14 -7.49
CA LEU A 428 11.21 0.08 -7.69
C LEU A 428 10.85 -0.57 -9.04
N GLU A 429 10.01 -1.62 -9.01
CA GLU A 429 9.49 -2.31 -10.21
C GLU A 429 8.29 -3.23 -9.91
N GLY A 430 7.23 -3.20 -10.70
CA GLY A 430 6.13 -4.16 -10.66
C GLY A 430 4.80 -3.59 -10.16
N TRP A 431 3.90 -4.48 -9.74
CA TRP A 431 2.57 -4.08 -9.29
C TRP A 431 2.59 -3.47 -7.89
N TYR A 432 1.78 -2.45 -7.66
CA TYR A 432 1.47 -1.93 -6.33
C TYR A 432 -0.04 -1.97 -6.06
N GLU A 433 -0.42 -2.06 -4.80
CA GLU A 433 -1.80 -1.94 -4.33
C GLU A 433 -1.91 -0.97 -3.17
N GLY A 434 -3.11 -0.44 -2.94
CA GLY A 434 -3.35 0.53 -1.87
C GLY A 434 -3.44 1.97 -2.35
N ILE A 435 -3.69 2.87 -1.39
CA ILE A 435 -3.65 4.31 -1.59
C ILE A 435 -2.63 4.91 -0.63
N GLY A 436 -1.51 5.39 -1.17
CA GLY A 436 -0.38 5.77 -0.32
C GLY A 436 0.70 6.64 -0.98
N THR A 437 1.61 7.09 -0.15
CA THR A 437 2.77 7.91 -0.53
C THR A 437 4.05 7.20 -0.08
N LEU A 438 4.90 6.86 -1.03
CA LEU A 438 6.26 6.40 -0.79
C LEU A 438 7.18 7.63 -0.79
N VAL A 439 7.75 7.94 0.37
CA VAL A 439 8.68 9.05 0.57
C VAL A 439 10.08 8.48 0.70
N VAL A 440 10.98 8.90 -0.19
CA VAL A 440 12.36 8.41 -0.26
C VAL A 440 13.31 9.57 -0.10
N GLN A 441 14.04 9.61 1.01
CA GLN A 441 15.15 10.53 1.21
C GLN A 441 16.41 9.89 0.63
N GLY A 442 16.63 10.10 -0.66
CA GLY A 442 17.63 9.37 -1.45
C GLY A 442 17.30 9.32 -2.93
N ASN A 443 17.72 8.26 -3.62
CA ASN A 443 17.38 8.01 -5.01
C ASN A 443 16.37 6.87 -5.15
N VAL A 444 15.55 6.96 -6.18
CA VAL A 444 14.67 5.86 -6.59
C VAL A 444 15.12 5.36 -7.96
N TYR A 445 15.54 4.10 -8.03
CA TYR A 445 15.93 3.44 -9.26
C TYR A 445 14.74 2.67 -9.82
N VAL A 446 14.29 3.05 -11.01
CA VAL A 446 13.19 2.38 -11.70
C VAL A 446 13.76 1.35 -12.68
N GLY A 447 13.45 0.07 -12.45
CA GLY A 447 13.94 -1.05 -13.27
C GLY A 447 13.09 -1.38 -14.49
N GLY A 448 11.79 -1.06 -14.42
CA GLY A 448 10.78 -1.45 -15.41
C GLY A 448 9.43 -0.80 -15.12
N ASP A 449 8.35 -1.46 -15.52
CA ASP A 449 6.97 -1.02 -15.28
C ASP A 449 6.67 -0.89 -13.78
N VAL A 450 5.96 0.15 -13.36
CA VAL A 450 5.38 0.30 -12.01
C VAL A 450 3.91 0.60 -12.16
N LEU A 451 3.05 -0.37 -11.82
CA LEU A 451 1.64 -0.36 -12.22
C LEU A 451 0.72 -0.54 -11.02
N GLY A 452 -0.39 0.20 -11.00
CA GLY A 452 -1.42 0.03 -9.98
C GLY A 452 -2.26 -1.21 -10.28
N LEU A 453 -2.51 -2.06 -9.29
CA LEU A 453 -3.46 -3.17 -9.47
C LEU A 453 -4.85 -2.63 -9.84
N PRO A 454 -5.52 -3.21 -10.84
CA PRO A 454 -6.81 -2.73 -11.29
C PRO A 454 -7.90 -3.01 -10.23
N PRO A 455 -8.95 -2.15 -10.14
CA PRO A 455 -10.04 -2.34 -9.18
C PRO A 455 -10.75 -3.69 -9.30
N ALA A 456 -10.71 -4.34 -10.47
CA ALA A 456 -11.26 -5.68 -10.68
C ALA A 456 -10.53 -6.78 -9.87
N VAL A 457 -9.30 -6.52 -9.42
CA VAL A 457 -8.47 -7.45 -8.63
C VAL A 457 -8.53 -7.11 -7.15
N THR A 458 -8.36 -5.83 -6.80
CA THR A 458 -8.27 -5.34 -5.41
C THR A 458 -9.63 -4.98 -4.79
N GLY A 459 -10.66 -4.75 -5.62
CA GLY A 459 -11.96 -4.22 -5.19
C GLY A 459 -12.01 -2.70 -5.04
N TYR A 460 -10.86 -2.01 -5.14
CA TYR A 460 -10.71 -0.55 -4.98
C TYR A 460 -9.55 -0.02 -5.85
N PRO A 461 -9.49 1.29 -6.18
CA PRO A 461 -8.41 1.83 -7.01
C PRO A 461 -7.06 1.86 -6.29
N SER A 462 -6.00 1.46 -6.98
CA SER A 462 -4.62 1.57 -6.50
C SER A 462 -4.02 2.89 -6.96
N LEU A 463 -3.69 3.80 -6.03
CA LEU A 463 -3.14 5.12 -6.34
C LEU A 463 -1.93 5.41 -5.48
N ALA A 464 -0.81 5.79 -6.09
CA ALA A 464 0.41 6.04 -5.34
C ALA A 464 1.13 7.32 -5.73
N ASN A 465 1.68 7.99 -4.71
CA ASN A 465 2.63 9.07 -4.83
C ASN A 465 4.04 8.56 -4.59
N LEU A 466 4.99 9.02 -5.39
CA LEU A 466 6.42 8.85 -5.18
C LEU A 466 7.03 10.23 -4.88
N VAL A 467 7.46 10.45 -3.64
CA VAL A 467 8.08 11.71 -3.21
C VAL A 467 9.56 11.46 -2.93
N VAL A 468 10.43 11.95 -3.80
CA VAL A 468 11.87 11.74 -3.72
C VAL A 468 12.56 13.03 -3.29
N LEU A 469 13.23 12.97 -2.15
CA LEU A 469 13.81 14.08 -1.43
C LEU A 469 15.34 13.95 -1.41
N GLU A 470 16.03 15.09 -1.45
CA GLU A 470 17.46 15.16 -1.24
C GLU A 470 17.83 14.63 0.15
N ASP A 471 18.92 13.87 0.22
CA ASP A 471 19.61 13.50 1.45
C ASP A 471 20.83 14.42 1.62
N PRO A 472 20.74 15.46 2.46
CA PRO A 472 21.82 16.41 2.65
C PRO A 472 23.11 15.77 3.19
N ALA A 473 23.03 14.64 3.87
CA ALA A 473 24.19 13.97 4.46
C ALA A 473 25.05 13.26 3.40
N ARG A 474 24.46 12.89 2.26
CA ARG A 474 25.15 12.25 1.13
C ARG A 474 25.63 13.21 0.05
N GLU A 475 25.24 14.48 0.12
CA GLU A 475 25.67 15.46 -0.86
C GLU A 475 27.15 15.85 -0.72
N PRO A 476 27.87 16.09 -1.83
CA PRO A 476 29.28 16.49 -1.78
C PRO A 476 29.46 17.84 -1.07
N PHE A 477 30.52 17.95 -0.25
CA PHE A 477 30.89 19.18 0.45
C PHE A 477 31.05 20.36 -0.53
N GLY A 478 30.29 21.44 -0.31
CA GLY A 478 30.25 22.62 -1.19
C GLY A 478 28.96 22.76 -2.02
N GLY A 479 27.88 22.08 -1.61
CA GLY A 479 26.59 21.86 -2.29
C GLY A 479 25.76 23.06 -2.79
N ALA A 480 26.38 24.04 -3.43
CA ALA A 480 25.71 25.10 -4.16
C ALA A 480 25.50 24.78 -5.65
N ASP A 481 26.27 23.84 -6.23
CA ASP A 481 26.07 23.45 -7.62
C ASP A 481 24.95 22.41 -7.72
N ARG A 482 23.77 22.89 -8.12
CA ARG A 482 22.57 22.10 -8.34
C ARG A 482 22.75 20.92 -9.30
N PHE A 483 23.68 21.03 -10.26
CA PHE A 483 23.90 19.95 -11.24
C PHE A 483 24.71 18.78 -10.67
N ASN A 484 25.40 19.00 -9.54
CA ASN A 484 26.19 18.00 -8.82
C ASN A 484 25.45 17.31 -7.68
N LYS A 485 24.14 17.55 -7.52
CA LYS A 485 23.33 16.85 -6.53
C LYS A 485 23.31 15.35 -6.81
N THR A 486 23.55 14.51 -5.81
CA THR A 486 23.70 13.05 -5.99
C THR A 486 22.49 12.25 -5.54
N THR A 487 21.60 12.87 -4.76
CA THR A 487 20.37 12.28 -4.24
C THR A 487 19.14 13.09 -4.64
N GLY A 488 17.94 12.66 -4.26
CA GLY A 488 16.68 13.34 -4.58
C GLY A 488 16.19 13.11 -6.01
N ARG A 489 16.71 12.08 -6.69
CA ARG A 489 16.42 11.80 -8.11
C ARG A 489 15.60 10.52 -8.28
N VAL A 490 14.72 10.54 -9.27
CA VAL A 490 14.17 9.31 -9.85
C VAL A 490 15.05 8.96 -11.04
N ILE A 491 15.75 7.84 -10.96
CA ILE A 491 16.75 7.40 -11.92
C ILE A 491 16.20 6.20 -12.68
N PHE A 492 15.93 6.39 -13.96
CA PHE A 492 15.58 5.29 -14.83
C PHE A 492 16.82 4.47 -15.15
N LYS A 493 16.78 3.18 -14.80
CA LYS A 493 17.91 2.26 -14.97
C LYS A 493 17.34 0.90 -15.31
N PRO A 494 17.01 0.64 -16.57
CA PRO A 494 16.39 -0.63 -16.96
C PRO A 494 17.38 -1.78 -16.86
N HIS A 495 16.86 -2.99 -16.65
CA HIS A 495 17.66 -4.21 -16.65
C HIS A 495 17.26 -5.18 -17.76
N HIS A 496 18.17 -6.11 -18.09
CA HIS A 496 18.03 -6.99 -19.24
C HIS A 496 17.06 -8.17 -19.11
N ASP A 497 16.23 -8.20 -18.07
CA ASP A 497 15.24 -9.26 -17.83
C ASP A 497 14.15 -9.26 -18.91
N MET A 498 13.88 -10.43 -19.51
CA MET A 498 12.91 -10.57 -20.61
C MET A 498 11.45 -10.58 -20.11
N ASP A 499 11.23 -10.77 -18.80
CA ASP A 499 9.90 -11.01 -18.24
C ASP A 499 9.04 -9.75 -18.03
N PHE A 500 9.65 -8.56 -18.12
CA PHE A 500 8.94 -7.27 -18.08
C PHE A 500 8.80 -6.60 -19.45
N ASP A 501 9.28 -7.25 -20.53
CA ASP A 501 9.14 -6.73 -21.89
C ASP A 501 7.66 -6.77 -22.34
N ARG A 502 7.15 -5.64 -22.84
CA ARG A 502 5.74 -5.51 -23.24
C ARG A 502 5.42 -6.27 -24.54
N ARG A 503 6.41 -6.58 -25.40
CA ARG A 503 6.16 -7.22 -26.71
C ARG A 503 7.18 -8.31 -27.05
N ARG A 504 6.69 -9.51 -27.38
CA ARG A 504 7.47 -10.71 -27.80
C ARG A 504 8.16 -10.57 -29.17
N LEU A 505 8.69 -9.41 -29.56
CA LEU A 505 9.35 -9.20 -30.85
C LEU A 505 10.88 -9.12 -30.70
N GLN A 506 11.55 -10.08 -31.33
CA GLN A 506 12.89 -10.58 -31.00
C GLN A 506 14.10 -9.67 -31.29
N PHE A 507 13.98 -8.39 -31.65
CA PHE A 507 15.17 -7.62 -32.08
C PHE A 507 15.25 -6.15 -31.64
N LEU A 508 14.17 -5.54 -31.16
CA LEU A 508 14.16 -4.20 -30.56
C LEU A 508 13.33 -4.29 -29.28
N ARG A 509 14.02 -4.44 -28.14
CA ARG A 509 13.37 -4.43 -26.82
C ARG A 509 12.65 -3.11 -26.67
N GLU A 510 11.33 -3.10 -26.50
CA GLU A 510 10.61 -1.89 -26.12
C GLU A 510 10.93 -1.63 -24.64
N LEU A 511 11.99 -0.84 -24.39
CA LEU A 511 12.39 -0.37 -23.07
C LEU A 511 11.54 0.85 -22.67
N THR A 512 10.21 0.74 -22.77
CA THR A 512 9.25 1.79 -22.44
C THR A 512 8.51 1.42 -21.16
N PRO A 513 9.11 1.62 -19.96
CA PRO A 513 8.38 1.53 -18.69
C PRO A 513 7.14 2.42 -18.72
N ASN A 514 6.05 1.90 -18.16
CA ASN A 514 4.93 2.74 -17.73
C ASN A 514 4.96 2.91 -16.22
N LEU A 515 4.80 4.15 -15.77
CA LEU A 515 4.74 4.52 -14.36
C LEU A 515 3.36 5.07 -14.02
N ASP A 516 2.59 4.25 -13.33
CA ASP A 516 1.27 4.61 -12.80
C ASP A 516 1.44 5.27 -11.41
N MET A 517 2.33 6.27 -11.29
CA MET A 517 2.50 7.00 -10.02
C MET A 517 2.57 8.49 -10.28
N ALA A 518 2.08 9.27 -9.32
CA ALA A 518 2.33 10.69 -9.26
C ALA A 518 3.71 10.94 -8.66
N ILE A 519 4.60 11.59 -9.40
CA ILE A 519 6.01 11.69 -9.05
C ILE A 519 6.33 13.11 -8.63
N TYR A 520 6.92 13.26 -7.45
CA TYR A 520 7.69 14.42 -7.04
C TYR A 520 9.16 14.03 -6.91
N ALA A 521 10.06 14.71 -7.63
CA ALA A 521 11.49 14.54 -7.49
C ALA A 521 12.19 15.88 -7.27
N GLN A 522 12.78 16.07 -6.09
CA GLN A 522 13.43 17.32 -5.73
C GLN A 522 14.55 17.68 -6.73
N ASN A 523 15.38 16.70 -7.11
CA ASN A 523 16.49 16.90 -8.04
C ASN A 523 16.22 16.30 -9.44
N GLY A 524 14.93 16.12 -9.78
CA GLY A 524 14.46 15.76 -11.12
C GLY A 524 14.58 14.28 -11.49
N LEU A 525 14.32 14.02 -12.77
CA LEU A 525 14.49 12.71 -13.41
C LEU A 525 15.88 12.58 -14.04
N ASP A 526 16.42 11.38 -14.02
CA ASP A 526 17.69 11.02 -14.66
C ASP A 526 17.59 9.65 -15.33
N GLU A 527 18.48 9.39 -16.27
CA GLU A 527 18.64 8.10 -16.94
C GLU A 527 20.08 7.61 -16.69
N ASP A 528 20.24 6.38 -16.21
CA ASP A 528 21.57 5.77 -16.08
C ASP A 528 22.10 5.40 -17.47
N LYS A 529 22.84 6.34 -18.07
CA LYS A 529 23.36 6.25 -19.44
C LYS A 529 24.56 5.33 -19.64
N THR A 530 24.56 4.18 -18.97
CA THR A 530 25.67 3.22 -19.07
C THR A 530 25.50 2.23 -20.21
N SER A 531 24.42 2.25 -21.00
CA SER A 531 24.13 1.29 -22.08
C SER A 531 24.31 1.88 -23.49
N ILE A 532 24.62 1.04 -24.48
CA ILE A 532 24.52 1.48 -25.89
C ILE A 532 23.06 1.62 -26.34
N LEU A 533 22.12 1.11 -25.53
CA LEU A 533 20.69 1.13 -25.80
C LEU A 533 19.96 2.34 -25.21
N ASP A 534 20.65 3.23 -24.50
CA ASP A 534 20.05 4.42 -23.84
C ASP A 534 19.37 5.37 -24.84
N GLN A 535 19.68 5.25 -26.13
CA GLN A 535 19.02 6.02 -27.19
C GLN A 535 17.66 5.44 -27.62
N PHE A 536 17.26 4.29 -27.11
CA PHE A 536 16.00 3.61 -27.45
C PHE A 536 15.08 3.40 -26.25
N VAL A 537 15.39 4.09 -25.17
CA VAL A 537 14.66 4.00 -23.91
C VAL A 537 13.64 5.11 -23.86
N ASN A 538 12.37 4.73 -23.91
CA ASN A 538 11.25 5.67 -23.84
C ASN A 538 10.60 5.56 -22.46
N MET A 539 9.74 6.49 -22.07
CA MET A 539 9.06 6.42 -20.78
C MET A 539 7.66 7.01 -20.88
N GLU A 540 6.73 6.35 -20.21
CA GLU A 540 5.35 6.78 -20.04
C GLU A 540 5.06 7.01 -18.55
N ILE A 541 4.46 8.15 -18.23
CA ILE A 541 3.98 8.50 -16.88
C ILE A 541 2.48 8.76 -16.99
N GLU A 542 1.67 7.95 -16.30
CA GLU A 542 0.21 8.04 -16.36
C GLU A 542 -0.34 9.29 -15.66
N PHE A 543 0.10 9.52 -14.42
CA PHE A 543 -0.36 10.64 -13.62
C PHE A 543 0.43 11.90 -13.94
N ASN A 544 1.32 12.33 -13.04
CA ASN A 544 2.03 13.59 -13.21
C ASN A 544 3.49 13.53 -12.79
N LEU A 545 4.23 14.50 -13.31
CA LEU A 545 5.62 14.73 -12.98
C LEU A 545 5.80 16.12 -12.37
N THR A 546 6.26 16.13 -11.14
CA THR A 546 6.58 17.32 -10.36
C THR A 546 8.06 17.32 -10.01
N GLY A 547 8.76 18.45 -10.15
CA GLY A 547 10.16 18.54 -9.72
C GLY A 547 10.69 19.95 -9.55
N GLU A 548 11.81 20.07 -8.85
CA GLU A 548 12.51 21.36 -8.66
C GLU A 548 13.72 21.51 -9.58
N MET A 549 14.07 20.47 -10.33
CA MET A 549 15.08 20.50 -11.38
C MET A 549 14.59 19.74 -12.61
N PHE A 550 14.83 20.30 -13.79
CA PHE A 550 14.42 19.67 -15.04
C PHE A 550 15.45 19.90 -16.13
N ASP A 551 16.03 18.80 -16.63
CA ASP A 551 17.06 18.84 -17.67
C ASP A 551 16.76 17.80 -18.75
N PHE A 552 16.39 18.29 -19.94
CA PHE A 552 16.12 17.46 -21.12
C PHE A 552 17.29 16.56 -21.52
N GLN A 553 18.52 16.89 -21.14
CA GLN A 553 19.69 16.06 -21.44
C GLN A 553 19.79 14.85 -20.52
N ARG A 554 19.12 14.86 -19.37
CA ARG A 554 19.14 13.77 -18.38
C ARG A 554 17.94 12.84 -18.46
N LEU A 555 16.86 13.29 -19.10
CA LEU A 555 15.67 12.48 -19.31
C LEU A 555 15.96 11.24 -20.18
N PRO A 556 15.08 10.21 -20.11
CA PRO A 556 14.96 9.17 -21.13
C PRO A 556 14.85 9.75 -22.55
N HIS A 557 15.03 8.92 -23.58
CA HIS A 557 14.99 9.36 -24.96
C HIS A 557 13.66 10.02 -25.31
N ASP A 558 12.55 9.29 -25.20
CA ASP A 558 11.21 9.87 -25.29
C ASP A 558 10.53 9.81 -23.93
N LEU A 559 9.80 10.86 -23.58
CA LEU A 559 9.00 10.92 -22.35
C LEU A 559 7.61 11.47 -22.63
N VAL A 560 6.60 10.67 -22.36
CA VAL A 560 5.19 11.05 -22.46
C VAL A 560 4.58 11.08 -21.08
N ILE A 561 3.96 12.20 -20.73
CA ILE A 561 3.18 12.36 -19.51
C ILE A 561 1.71 12.50 -19.91
N TYR A 562 0.89 11.54 -19.50
CA TYR A 562 -0.53 11.55 -19.81
C TYR A 562 -1.28 12.61 -19.01
N GLY A 563 -0.82 12.94 -17.80
CA GLY A 563 -1.45 13.98 -16.99
C GLY A 563 -2.84 13.60 -16.53
N THR A 564 -3.12 12.30 -16.41
CA THR A 564 -4.42 11.81 -15.96
C THR A 564 -4.68 12.35 -14.56
N ASP A 565 -5.77 13.09 -14.37
CA ASP A 565 -6.16 13.56 -13.04
C ASP A 565 -6.55 12.33 -12.22
N PRO A 566 -5.84 12.00 -11.13
CA PRO A 566 -6.20 10.87 -10.29
C PRO A 566 -7.62 10.97 -9.74
N LYS A 567 -8.17 12.19 -9.64
CA LYS A 567 -9.57 12.42 -9.27
C LYS A 567 -10.52 11.81 -10.28
N ASP A 568 -10.17 11.69 -11.55
CA ASP A 568 -11.04 11.10 -12.57
C ASP A 568 -11.14 9.57 -12.44
N ILE A 569 -10.07 8.90 -12.01
CA ILE A 569 -10.12 7.47 -11.63
C ILE A 569 -11.05 7.28 -10.44
N LEU A 570 -10.99 8.20 -9.47
CA LEU A 570 -11.83 8.15 -8.27
C LEU A 570 -13.29 8.52 -8.55
N ARG A 571 -13.54 9.42 -9.52
CA ARG A 571 -14.88 9.84 -9.99
C ARG A 571 -15.55 8.85 -10.94
N GLY A 572 -14.79 7.93 -11.54
CA GLY A 572 -15.30 6.78 -12.29
C GLY A 572 -16.14 5.81 -11.45
N ILE A 573 -16.13 5.99 -10.13
CA ILE A 573 -17.07 5.42 -9.17
C ILE A 573 -18.15 6.48 -8.89
N ALA A 574 -19.39 6.18 -9.26
CA ALA A 574 -20.53 7.09 -9.32
C ALA A 574 -20.55 8.18 -8.23
N GLY A 575 -20.27 9.42 -8.67
CA GLY A 575 -20.65 10.68 -8.03
C GLY A 575 -19.88 11.02 -6.76
N HIS A 576 -19.18 12.15 -6.78
CA HIS A 576 -19.38 13.30 -5.89
C HIS A 576 -18.40 14.41 -6.34
N ARG A 577 -18.94 15.54 -6.81
CA ARG A 577 -18.15 16.75 -7.07
C ARG A 577 -17.94 17.44 -5.74
N GLY A 578 -16.71 17.47 -5.22
CA GLY A 578 -16.36 18.36 -4.10
C GLY A 578 -15.26 17.89 -3.15
N GLN A 579 -14.91 16.62 -3.10
CA GLN A 579 -13.84 16.15 -2.21
C GLN A 579 -12.50 16.13 -2.96
N THR A 580 -11.60 17.01 -2.53
CA THR A 580 -10.29 17.28 -3.14
C THR A 580 -9.15 16.71 -2.29
N VAL A 581 -9.51 15.98 -1.23
CA VAL A 581 -8.59 15.51 -0.20
C VAL A 581 -8.94 14.06 0.09
N PHE A 582 -7.96 13.16 -0.03
CA PHE A 582 -8.10 11.77 0.34
C PHE A 582 -7.33 11.55 1.63
N TYR A 583 -8.07 11.23 2.69
CA TYR A 583 -7.46 10.73 3.91
C TYR A 583 -7.38 9.21 3.79
N ASN A 584 -6.25 8.61 4.14
CA ASN A 584 -6.23 7.18 4.43
C ASN A 584 -6.23 7.04 5.95
N PRO A 585 -7.30 6.50 6.57
CA PRO A 585 -7.35 6.33 8.01
C PRO A 585 -6.31 5.29 8.44
N GLN A 586 -5.20 5.77 8.99
CA GLN A 586 -4.16 4.90 9.52
C GLN A 586 -4.61 4.33 10.86
N ILE A 587 -4.85 3.02 10.93
CA ILE A 587 -5.28 2.31 12.15
C ILE A 587 -4.06 1.64 12.78
N SER A 588 -3.54 2.19 13.88
CA SER A 588 -2.46 1.55 14.66
C SER A 588 -3.03 0.45 15.56
N SER A 589 -2.77 -0.82 15.24
CA SER A 589 -3.33 -1.96 15.98
C SER A 589 -2.69 -2.16 17.37
N GLU A 590 -3.19 -1.44 18.38
CA GLU A 590 -3.24 -1.96 19.74
C GLU A 590 -4.67 -2.43 20.03
N ILE A 591 -4.89 -3.75 19.92
CA ILE A 591 -6.14 -4.36 20.37
C ILE A 591 -6.08 -4.43 21.90
N LEU A 592 -6.58 -3.39 22.56
CA LEU A 592 -6.86 -3.43 23.99
C LEU A 592 -8.19 -4.15 24.20
N SER A 593 -8.20 -5.48 24.23
CA SER A 593 -9.40 -6.24 24.57
C SER A 593 -9.72 -6.06 26.06
N TRP A 594 -10.93 -5.58 26.34
CA TRP A 594 -11.50 -5.55 27.68
C TRP A 594 -12.72 -6.44 27.68
N GLU A 595 -12.74 -7.46 28.53
CA GLU A 595 -13.96 -8.23 28.81
C GLU A 595 -14.85 -7.40 29.73
N GLU A 596 -15.97 -6.88 29.20
CA GLU A 596 -17.07 -6.42 30.04
C GLU A 596 -18.06 -7.57 30.22
N GLU A 597 -18.16 -8.10 31.45
CA GLU A 597 -19.30 -8.93 31.88
C GLU A 597 -20.49 -8.02 32.17
N THR A 598 -21.54 -8.13 31.35
CA THR A 598 -22.86 -7.53 31.60
C THR A 598 -23.85 -8.55 32.12
#